data_AF-A0A2P2GQI9-F1
#
_entry.id   AF-A0A2P2GQI9-F1
#
_cell.length_a   1.000
_cell.length_b   1.000
_cell.length_c   1.000
_cell.angle_alpha   90.00
_cell.angle_beta   90.00
_cell.angle_gamma   90.00
#
_symmetry.space_group_name_H-M   'P 1'
#
loop_
_entity.id
_entity.type
_entity.pdbx_description
1 polymer ?
#
loop_
_entity_poly.entity_id
_entity_poly.type
_entity_poly.pdbx_seq_one_letter_code
_entity_poly.pdbx_strand_id
1 'polypeptide(L)'
;MRRSTTPLAFAAIGVVLLATACSQGDEHVRFGDKPSATQRSSAPAARESTVRMPSNPRDWTTQRTLDNGTKVVWTELKGPKSGFTGKVWAWVPKQYDEEKYRNSAFPVLIALPGSNGYPTNYWFGADLKLQETIQQAADEGKGLPFIVVMPVLNASDKDYWDGSDIPGQPKMGTWMSDDVPDLARENFRTYKDPRGWGFFGSSSGGYVGMKMVLQYPGRFGSAIAGGPDTEPTSPFWAGHDKERKANDPGYLASRLIAKGGPKVNISIMLGTKESGQAATKAFVKKYDKGPVAMRLHVIQNGRHSGRQYAESLTDGPLEWISKRMLAPEPSE
;
A
#
# COMPACT_ATOMS: atom_id res chain seq x y z
N MET A 1 17.95 43.73 -2.71
CA MET A 1 16.76 43.12 -2.07
C MET A 1 15.53 43.35 -2.95
N ARG A 2 15.02 42.31 -3.61
CA ARG A 2 13.63 42.18 -4.11
C ARG A 2 13.44 40.69 -4.39
N ARG A 3 12.80 39.97 -3.45
CA ARG A 3 12.40 38.57 -3.65
C ARG A 3 11.12 38.59 -4.47
N SER A 4 11.20 38.05 -5.69
CA SER A 4 10.04 37.77 -6.52
C SER A 4 9.33 36.54 -5.94
N THR A 5 8.13 36.72 -5.41
CA THR A 5 7.23 35.64 -5.03
C THR A 5 6.31 35.36 -6.21
N THR A 6 6.62 34.32 -6.98
CA THR A 6 5.68 33.78 -7.96
C THR A 6 4.69 32.87 -7.21
N PRO A 7 3.36 33.08 -7.30
CA PRO A 7 2.42 32.18 -6.67
C PRO A 7 2.39 30.86 -7.44
N LEU A 8 2.49 29.73 -6.74
CA LEU A 8 2.18 28.42 -7.31
C LEU A 8 0.68 28.40 -7.63
N ALA A 9 0.35 28.28 -8.91
CA ALA A 9 -1.01 28.08 -9.35
C ALA A 9 -1.48 26.68 -8.92
N PHE A 10 -2.50 26.64 -8.06
CA PHE A 10 -3.24 25.42 -7.76
C PHE A 10 -3.99 24.98 -9.03
N ALA A 11 -3.56 23.87 -9.63
CA ALA A 11 -4.38 23.19 -10.63
C ALA A 11 -5.53 22.50 -9.87
N ALA A 12 -6.74 23.02 -10.01
CA ALA A 12 -7.95 22.37 -9.52
C ALA A 12 -8.12 21.03 -10.24
N ILE A 13 -7.92 19.93 -9.52
CA ILE A 13 -8.14 18.56 -10.01
C ILE A 13 -9.62 18.25 -9.82
N GLY A 14 -10.40 18.37 -10.90
CA GLY A 14 -11.76 17.88 -10.94
C GLY A 14 -11.77 16.35 -10.95
N VAL A 15 -12.01 15.73 -9.79
CA VAL A 15 -12.46 14.34 -9.72
C VAL A 15 -13.97 14.37 -9.58
N VAL A 16 -14.70 14.01 -10.65
CA VAL A 16 -16.13 13.71 -10.54
C VAL A 16 -16.26 12.33 -9.92
N LEU A 17 -16.41 12.27 -8.60
CA LEU A 17 -16.73 11.06 -7.85
C LEU A 17 -18.25 10.92 -7.76
N LEU A 18 -18.82 10.09 -8.64
CA LEU A 18 -20.16 9.53 -8.42
C LEU A 18 -19.99 8.16 -7.79
N ALA A 19 -19.73 8.13 -6.47
CA ALA A 19 -19.73 6.88 -5.72
C ALA A 19 -21.18 6.49 -5.41
N THR A 20 -21.87 5.88 -6.37
CA THR A 20 -23.13 5.16 -6.10
C THR A 20 -22.82 3.69 -5.91
N ALA A 21 -22.66 3.27 -4.66
CA ALA A 21 -22.68 1.85 -4.29
C ALA A 21 -23.87 1.60 -3.36
N CYS A 22 -24.86 0.87 -3.86
CA CYS A 22 -25.97 0.35 -3.07
C CYS A 22 -25.41 -0.58 -1.99
N SER A 23 -25.59 -0.22 -0.72
CA SER A 23 -25.31 -1.05 0.44
C SER A 23 -26.24 -2.27 0.43
N GLN A 24 -25.71 -3.47 0.22
CA GLN A 24 -26.39 -4.73 0.55
C GLN A 24 -25.96 -5.18 1.95
N GLY A 25 -26.87 -5.10 2.93
CA GLY A 25 -26.92 -5.87 4.19
C GLY A 25 -25.69 -5.91 5.12
N ASP A 26 -25.94 -5.92 6.44
CA ASP A 26 -24.92 -6.10 7.48
C ASP A 26 -24.38 -7.54 7.54
N GLU A 27 -23.82 -8.04 6.43
CA GLU A 27 -23.15 -9.33 6.41
C GLU A 27 -21.74 -9.18 6.99
N HIS A 28 -21.49 -9.88 8.10
CA HIS A 28 -20.21 -9.90 8.76
C HIS A 28 -19.32 -11.06 8.28
N VAL A 29 -18.05 -10.76 7.98
CA VAL A 29 -17.06 -11.75 7.52
C VAL A 29 -15.92 -11.86 8.52
N ARG A 30 -15.41 -13.07 8.74
CA ARG A 30 -14.26 -13.36 9.60
C ARG A 30 -13.24 -14.20 8.86
N PHE A 31 -12.00 -13.73 8.81
CA PHE A 31 -10.91 -14.41 8.10
C PHE A 31 -10.09 -15.25 9.08
N GLY A 32 -10.55 -16.46 9.35
CA GLY A 32 -9.87 -17.45 10.20
C GLY A 32 -10.58 -17.76 11.51
N ASP A 33 -10.43 -19.02 11.94
CA ASP A 33 -10.92 -19.50 13.22
C ASP A 33 -10.09 -18.94 14.38
N LYS A 34 -10.66 -18.87 15.58
CA LYS A 34 -9.84 -18.67 16.80
C LYS A 34 -8.78 -19.77 16.82
N PRO A 35 -7.50 -19.48 17.16
CA PRO A 35 -6.54 -20.54 17.37
C PRO A 35 -7.10 -21.52 18.40
N SER A 36 -7.36 -22.76 18.00
CA SER A 36 -7.71 -23.81 18.95
C SER A 36 -6.51 -23.96 19.90
N ALA A 37 -6.75 -23.92 21.20
CA ALA A 37 -5.71 -23.96 22.24
C ALA A 37 -4.95 -25.31 22.32
N THR A 38 -5.03 -26.16 21.29
CA THR A 38 -4.54 -27.53 21.33
C THR A 38 -3.87 -27.89 20.01
N GLN A 39 -2.55 -27.69 19.94
CA GLN A 39 -1.61 -28.63 19.33
C GLN A 39 -0.17 -28.14 19.57
N ARG A 40 0.36 -28.40 20.77
CA ARG A 40 1.80 -28.59 20.93
C ARG A 40 2.13 -29.98 20.36
N SER A 41 2.38 -30.05 19.07
CA SER A 41 3.07 -31.21 18.49
C SER A 41 4.57 -30.98 18.63
N SER A 42 5.24 -31.87 19.35
CA SER A 42 6.70 -31.95 19.43
C SER A 42 7.25 -32.50 18.12
N ALA A 43 7.47 -31.62 17.15
CA ALA A 43 8.23 -31.90 15.93
C ALA A 43 9.67 -31.37 16.08
N PRO A 44 10.69 -32.05 15.51
CA PRO A 44 12.09 -31.64 15.63
C PRO A 44 12.30 -30.26 15.00
N ALA A 45 13.22 -29.47 15.55
CA ALA A 45 13.47 -28.05 15.25
C ALA A 45 13.09 -27.63 13.81
N ALA A 46 11.82 -27.29 13.62
CA ALA A 46 11.29 -26.88 12.33
C ALA A 46 11.97 -25.57 11.96
N ARG A 47 12.35 -25.41 10.69
CA ARG A 47 12.65 -24.07 10.13
C ARG A 47 11.58 -23.11 10.64
N GLU A 48 11.97 -21.98 11.22
CA GLU A 48 10.99 -21.01 11.70
C GLU A 48 9.99 -20.74 10.57
N SER A 49 8.71 -21.00 10.84
CA SER A 49 7.67 -20.82 9.83
C SER A 49 7.67 -19.36 9.36
N THR A 50 7.77 -19.17 8.05
CA THR A 50 7.68 -17.85 7.39
C THR A 50 6.26 -17.29 7.45
N VAL A 51 5.28 -18.16 7.75
CA VAL A 51 3.86 -17.85 7.89
C VAL A 51 3.57 -17.28 9.27
N ARG A 52 2.83 -16.18 9.30
CA ARG A 52 2.14 -15.66 10.48
C ARG A 52 0.65 -15.95 10.32
N MET A 53 0.14 -16.83 11.18
CA MET A 53 -1.28 -17.13 11.27
C MET A 53 -2.04 -15.95 11.92
N PRO A 54 -3.33 -15.76 11.59
CA PRO A 54 -4.19 -14.80 12.28
C PRO A 54 -4.16 -15.03 13.79
N SER A 55 -3.91 -13.98 14.56
CA SER A 55 -3.83 -14.07 16.03
C SER A 55 -5.08 -13.56 16.73
N ASN A 56 -5.82 -12.65 16.10
CA ASN A 56 -7.02 -12.05 16.67
C ASN A 56 -7.98 -11.62 15.53
N PRO A 57 -8.52 -12.60 14.77
CA PRO A 57 -9.44 -12.27 13.69
C PRO A 57 -10.68 -11.58 14.28
N ARG A 58 -11.03 -10.44 13.69
CA ARG A 58 -12.23 -9.66 14.03
C ARG A 58 -13.33 -9.91 13.00
N ASP A 59 -14.52 -9.45 13.35
CA ASP A 59 -15.64 -9.42 12.41
C ASP A 59 -15.56 -8.12 11.59
N TRP A 60 -15.73 -8.26 10.29
CA TRP A 60 -15.66 -7.18 9.32
C TRP A 60 -17.03 -6.94 8.69
N THR A 61 -17.37 -5.70 8.37
CA THR A 61 -18.61 -5.37 7.66
C THR A 61 -18.39 -5.48 6.16
N THR A 62 -19.27 -6.17 5.45
CA THR A 62 -19.19 -6.25 3.98
C THR A 62 -19.45 -4.89 3.33
N GLN A 63 -18.53 -4.46 2.46
CA GLN A 63 -18.65 -3.24 1.66
C GLN A 63 -19.23 -3.53 0.27
N ARG A 64 -18.75 -4.60 -0.38
CA ARG A 64 -19.26 -5.11 -1.66
C ARG A 64 -18.87 -6.57 -1.85
N THR A 65 -19.68 -7.31 -2.61
CA THR A 65 -19.35 -8.66 -3.08
C THR A 65 -18.98 -8.59 -4.56
N LEU A 66 -17.89 -9.25 -4.97
CA LEU A 66 -17.46 -9.37 -6.36
C LEU A 66 -18.18 -10.55 -7.04
N ASP A 67 -18.21 -10.57 -8.37
CA ASP A 67 -18.84 -11.62 -9.18
C ASP A 67 -18.29 -13.03 -8.88
N ASN A 68 -17.03 -13.12 -8.44
CA ASN A 68 -16.39 -14.37 -8.05
C ASN A 68 -16.69 -14.82 -6.61
N GLY A 69 -17.58 -14.12 -5.89
CA GLY A 69 -17.98 -14.41 -4.51
C GLY A 69 -17.06 -13.83 -3.43
N THR A 70 -15.87 -13.33 -3.78
CA THR A 70 -14.99 -12.65 -2.81
C THR A 70 -15.60 -11.33 -2.35
N LYS A 71 -15.29 -10.91 -1.13
CA LYS A 71 -15.89 -9.74 -0.49
C LYS A 71 -14.83 -8.68 -0.20
N VAL A 72 -15.13 -7.44 -0.53
CA VAL A 72 -14.44 -6.30 0.08
C VAL A 72 -15.16 -5.99 1.37
N VAL A 73 -14.40 -5.88 2.45
CA VAL A 73 -14.90 -5.70 3.80
C VAL A 73 -14.26 -4.48 4.45
N TRP A 74 -14.82 -3.98 5.54
CA TRP A 74 -14.25 -2.84 6.26
C TRP A 74 -14.46 -2.91 7.77
N THR A 75 -13.63 -2.16 8.49
CA THR A 75 -13.70 -1.98 9.93
C THR A 75 -13.21 -0.59 10.30
N GLU A 76 -13.58 -0.11 11.48
CA GLU A 76 -12.92 1.03 12.11
C GLU A 76 -11.80 0.52 13.03
N LEU A 77 -10.59 1.02 12.83
CA LEU A 77 -9.43 0.68 13.65
C LEU A 77 -9.07 1.88 14.52
N LYS A 78 -9.12 1.70 15.84
CA LYS A 78 -8.43 2.55 16.80
C LYS A 78 -6.98 2.09 16.91
N GLY A 79 -6.06 2.81 16.29
CA GLY A 79 -4.64 2.50 16.23
C GLY A 79 -3.99 2.59 17.61
N PRO A 80 -3.56 1.47 18.22
CA PRO A 80 -3.00 1.50 19.57
C PRO A 80 -1.65 2.24 19.65
N LYS A 81 -0.89 2.32 18.56
CA LYS A 81 0.42 2.99 18.53
C LYS A 81 0.34 4.43 18.04
N SER A 82 -0.45 4.69 16.99
CA SER A 82 -0.64 6.05 16.47
C SER A 82 -1.57 6.89 17.34
N GLY A 83 -2.52 6.24 18.04
CA GLY A 83 -3.64 6.90 18.70
C GLY A 83 -4.72 7.40 17.74
N PHE A 84 -4.57 7.20 16.43
CA PHE A 84 -5.53 7.63 15.42
C PHE A 84 -6.64 6.59 15.25
N THR A 85 -7.87 7.05 15.04
CA THR A 85 -9.00 6.19 14.67
C THR A 85 -9.36 6.44 13.21
N GLY A 86 -9.38 5.38 12.40
CA GLY A 86 -9.71 5.49 10.98
C GLY A 86 -10.26 4.21 10.41
N LYS A 87 -10.94 4.32 9.26
CA LYS A 87 -11.47 3.17 8.53
C LYS A 87 -10.38 2.45 7.76
N VAL A 88 -10.48 1.13 7.73
CA VAL A 88 -9.64 0.25 6.92
C VAL A 88 -10.53 -0.74 6.19
N TRP A 89 -10.38 -0.81 4.88
CA TRP A 89 -10.98 -1.84 4.03
C TRP A 89 -9.98 -2.97 3.78
N ALA A 90 -10.49 -4.16 3.51
CA ALA A 90 -9.67 -5.31 3.15
C ALA A 90 -10.37 -6.19 2.11
N TRP A 91 -9.58 -6.93 1.35
CA TRP A 91 -10.04 -7.95 0.41
C TRP A 91 -8.98 -9.06 0.34
N VAL A 92 -9.42 -10.31 0.25
CA VAL A 92 -8.56 -11.47 0.03
C VAL A 92 -8.88 -12.09 -1.35
N PRO A 93 -7.87 -12.61 -2.06
CA PRO A 93 -8.06 -13.22 -3.37
C PRO A 93 -8.75 -14.58 -3.22
N LYS A 94 -9.41 -15.08 -4.27
CA LYS A 94 -10.12 -16.39 -4.20
C LYS A 94 -9.18 -17.53 -3.81
N GLN A 95 -7.89 -17.43 -4.17
CA GLN A 95 -6.84 -18.36 -3.81
C GLN A 95 -6.67 -18.52 -2.29
N TYR A 96 -7.06 -17.51 -1.51
CA TYR A 96 -6.98 -17.56 -0.05
C TYR A 96 -7.79 -18.71 0.54
N ASP A 97 -8.92 -19.08 -0.08
CA ASP A 97 -9.80 -20.15 0.42
C ASP A 97 -9.62 -21.47 -0.33
N GLU A 98 -8.65 -21.57 -1.24
CA GLU A 98 -8.33 -22.83 -1.91
C GLU A 98 -7.64 -23.79 -0.93
N GLU A 99 -8.10 -25.05 -0.88
CA GLU A 99 -7.60 -26.08 0.03
C GLU A 99 -6.08 -26.28 -0.05
N LYS A 100 -5.52 -26.23 -1.27
CA LYS A 100 -4.06 -26.31 -1.47
C LYS A 100 -3.31 -25.14 -0.83
N TYR A 101 -3.94 -24.02 -0.48
CA TYR A 101 -3.29 -22.89 0.18
C TYR A 101 -3.73 -22.69 1.64
N ARG A 102 -4.40 -23.68 2.26
CA ARG A 102 -4.95 -23.59 3.61
C ARG A 102 -3.93 -23.15 4.69
N ASN A 103 -2.67 -23.52 4.50
CA ASN A 103 -1.56 -23.23 5.41
C ASN A 103 -0.58 -22.16 4.89
N SER A 104 -0.88 -21.54 3.74
CA SER A 104 0.03 -20.61 3.08
C SER A 104 -0.15 -19.19 3.60
N ALA A 105 0.97 -18.47 3.74
CA ALA A 105 0.93 -17.02 3.83
C ALA A 105 0.65 -16.41 2.45
N PHE A 106 -0.02 -15.26 2.45
CA PHE A 106 -0.25 -14.46 1.25
C PHE A 106 0.52 -13.14 1.36
N PRO A 107 1.04 -12.62 0.24
CA PRO A 107 1.65 -11.30 0.22
C PRO A 107 0.58 -10.23 0.43
N VAL A 108 0.94 -9.15 1.11
CA VAL A 108 0.05 -8.02 1.40
C VAL A 108 0.42 -6.84 0.52
N LEU A 109 -0.59 -6.26 -0.14
CA LEU A 109 -0.49 -5.00 -0.87
C LEU A 109 -1.36 -3.95 -0.16
N ILE A 110 -0.71 -3.00 0.51
CA ILE A 110 -1.40 -1.87 1.14
C ILE A 110 -1.69 -0.83 0.05
N ALA A 111 -2.96 -0.66 -0.31
CA ALA A 111 -3.41 0.18 -1.41
C ALA A 111 -3.85 1.58 -0.91
N LEU A 112 -3.13 2.62 -1.35
CA LEU A 112 -3.23 3.98 -0.83
C LEU A 112 -3.80 4.95 -1.87
N PRO A 113 -4.87 5.70 -1.53
CA PRO A 113 -5.43 6.72 -2.41
C PRO A 113 -4.48 7.91 -2.56
N GLY A 114 -4.86 8.90 -3.36
CA GLY A 114 -4.18 10.19 -3.46
C GLY A 114 -4.53 11.12 -2.29
N SER A 115 -4.34 12.43 -2.48
CA SER A 115 -4.61 13.46 -1.47
C SER A 115 -6.02 13.40 -0.89
N ASN A 116 -7.03 12.99 -1.66
CA ASN A 116 -8.42 12.82 -1.22
C ASN A 116 -8.64 11.50 -0.45
N GLY A 117 -7.68 11.07 0.36
CA GLY A 117 -7.63 9.77 1.01
C GLY A 117 -8.35 9.68 2.36
N TYR A 118 -9.40 10.48 2.55
CA TYR A 118 -10.27 10.53 3.73
C TYR A 118 -11.65 11.09 3.34
N PRO A 119 -12.77 10.69 3.98
CA PRO A 119 -12.90 9.63 4.99
C PRO A 119 -12.96 8.21 4.40
N THR A 120 -12.82 8.08 3.09
CA THR A 120 -12.90 6.81 2.35
C THR A 120 -11.61 6.52 1.60
N ASN A 121 -11.43 5.25 1.24
CA ASN A 121 -10.37 4.82 0.34
C ASN A 121 -11.00 4.36 -0.98
N TYR A 122 -10.92 5.16 -2.04
CA TYR A 122 -11.61 4.86 -3.30
C TYR A 122 -11.21 3.54 -3.97
N TRP A 123 -10.12 2.88 -3.53
CA TRP A 123 -9.69 1.60 -4.10
C TRP A 123 -10.64 0.45 -3.79
N PHE A 124 -11.53 0.57 -2.79
CA PHE A 124 -12.57 -0.44 -2.58
C PHE A 124 -13.66 -0.38 -3.65
N GLY A 125 -13.80 0.75 -4.36
CA GLY A 125 -14.92 1.04 -5.23
C GLY A 125 -14.90 0.24 -6.54
N ALA A 126 -16.10 -0.07 -7.06
CA ALA A 126 -16.26 -0.83 -8.30
C ALA A 126 -15.76 -0.08 -9.55
N ASP A 127 -15.63 1.26 -9.50
CA ASP A 127 -15.21 2.07 -10.65
C ASP A 127 -13.73 1.88 -11.02
N LEU A 128 -12.88 1.58 -10.03
CA LEU A 128 -11.43 1.44 -10.21
C LEU A 128 -11.00 -0.03 -10.36
N LYS A 129 -11.89 -0.97 -10.03
CA LYS A 129 -11.72 -2.42 -10.26
C LYS A 129 -10.37 -2.99 -9.78
N LEU A 130 -9.83 -2.46 -8.68
CA LEU A 130 -8.49 -2.85 -8.23
C LEU A 130 -8.44 -4.33 -7.86
N GLN A 131 -9.43 -4.82 -7.12
CA GLN A 131 -9.49 -6.21 -6.67
C GLN A 131 -9.65 -7.16 -7.85
N GLU A 132 -10.51 -6.81 -8.81
CA GLU A 132 -10.71 -7.55 -10.05
C GLU A 132 -9.42 -7.61 -10.88
N THR A 133 -8.70 -6.49 -10.99
CA THR A 133 -7.43 -6.40 -11.72
C THR A 133 -6.37 -7.30 -11.10
N ILE A 134 -6.26 -7.28 -9.76
CA ILE A 134 -5.34 -8.14 -9.02
C ILE A 134 -5.74 -9.61 -9.16
N GLN A 135 -7.02 -9.93 -9.05
CA GLN A 135 -7.52 -11.29 -9.23
C GLN A 135 -7.25 -11.82 -10.64
N GLN A 136 -7.52 -11.02 -11.67
CA GLN A 136 -7.25 -11.37 -13.05
C GLN A 136 -5.75 -11.62 -13.26
N ALA A 137 -4.89 -10.74 -12.75
CA ALA A 137 -3.44 -10.91 -12.86
C ALA A 137 -2.96 -12.19 -12.17
N ALA A 138 -3.53 -12.52 -11.01
CA ALA A 138 -3.22 -13.76 -10.29
C ALA A 138 -3.66 -15.01 -11.07
N ASP A 139 -4.85 -14.98 -11.65
CA ASP A 139 -5.40 -16.07 -12.46
C ASP A 139 -4.58 -16.31 -13.74
N GLU A 140 -4.06 -15.24 -14.35
CA GLU A 140 -3.19 -15.30 -15.53
C GLU A 140 -1.72 -15.63 -15.20
N GLY A 141 -1.36 -15.78 -13.93
CA GLY A 141 0.04 -15.97 -13.49
C GLY A 141 0.95 -14.75 -13.73
N LYS A 142 0.36 -13.58 -13.99
CA LYS A 142 1.06 -12.29 -14.19
C LYS A 142 1.14 -11.45 -12.91
N GLY A 143 0.54 -11.92 -11.82
CA GLY A 143 0.58 -11.29 -10.51
C GLY A 143 0.52 -12.34 -9.40
N LEU A 144 0.91 -11.94 -8.17
CA LEU A 144 0.61 -12.76 -7.00
C LEU A 144 -0.84 -12.54 -6.53
N PRO A 145 -1.46 -13.54 -5.88
CA PRO A 145 -2.73 -13.34 -5.20
C PRO A 145 -2.47 -12.53 -3.91
N PHE A 146 -2.66 -11.21 -3.96
CA PHE A 146 -2.41 -10.34 -2.80
C PHE A 146 -3.62 -10.26 -1.88
N ILE A 147 -3.38 -10.30 -0.56
CA ILE A 147 -4.29 -9.64 0.39
C ILE A 147 -4.17 -8.14 0.16
N VAL A 148 -5.29 -7.47 -0.09
CA VAL A 148 -5.32 -6.02 -0.32
C VAL A 148 -5.87 -5.32 0.91
N VAL A 149 -5.08 -4.43 1.50
CA VAL A 149 -5.46 -3.65 2.69
C VAL A 149 -5.52 -2.18 2.29
N MET A 150 -6.62 -1.51 2.60
CA MET A 150 -6.97 -0.20 2.07
C MET A 150 -7.32 0.73 3.24
N PRO A 151 -6.33 1.28 3.95
CA PRO A 151 -6.60 2.25 5.02
C PRO A 151 -6.96 3.62 4.45
N VAL A 152 -7.61 4.47 5.24
CA VAL A 152 -7.54 5.91 4.99
C VAL A 152 -6.08 6.39 5.01
N LEU A 153 -5.73 7.31 4.12
CA LEU A 153 -4.37 7.86 4.01
C LEU A 153 -4.14 9.03 4.96
N ASN A 154 -5.16 9.88 5.10
CA ASN A 154 -5.07 11.16 5.79
C ASN A 154 -5.96 11.20 7.03
N ALA A 155 -5.64 12.11 7.96
CA ALA A 155 -6.41 12.27 9.20
C ALA A 155 -7.68 13.13 9.02
N SER A 156 -7.78 13.88 7.91
CA SER A 156 -8.96 14.63 7.49
C SER A 156 -9.01 14.76 5.97
N ASP A 157 -10.09 15.34 5.46
CA ASP A 157 -10.31 15.65 4.04
C ASP A 157 -9.73 17.00 3.59
N LYS A 158 -9.10 17.75 4.51
CA LYS A 158 -8.63 19.12 4.24
C LYS A 158 -7.19 19.18 3.75
N ASP A 159 -6.34 18.32 4.31
CA ASP A 159 -4.90 18.34 4.11
C ASP A 159 -4.35 16.92 3.95
N TYR A 160 -3.04 16.80 3.71
CA TYR A 160 -2.35 15.52 3.63
C TYR A 160 -1.09 15.53 4.52
N TRP A 161 -0.75 14.36 5.08
CA TRP A 161 0.27 14.20 6.12
C TRP A 161 1.55 13.52 5.65
N ASP A 162 1.69 13.27 4.34
CA ASP A 162 2.84 12.56 3.77
C ASP A 162 3.09 11.18 4.40
N GLY A 163 2.06 10.57 5.00
CA GLY A 163 2.19 9.37 5.82
C GLY A 163 3.29 9.52 6.87
N SER A 164 3.28 10.63 7.61
CA SER A 164 4.36 11.02 8.53
C SER A 164 3.84 11.36 9.93
N ASP A 165 4.69 11.18 10.92
CA ASP A 165 4.46 11.67 12.28
C ASP A 165 5.03 13.09 12.39
N ILE A 166 4.29 14.06 11.82
CA ILE A 166 4.66 15.47 11.85
C ILE A 166 4.40 16.01 13.26
N PRO A 167 5.34 16.78 13.88
CA PRO A 167 5.12 17.29 15.23
C PRO A 167 3.81 18.09 15.35
N GLY A 168 3.05 17.84 16.42
CA GLY A 168 1.76 18.48 16.65
C GLY A 168 0.60 17.97 15.78
N GLN A 169 0.83 16.98 14.91
CA GLN A 169 -0.17 16.40 14.02
C GLN A 169 -0.52 14.96 14.39
N PRO A 170 -1.65 14.41 13.89
CA PRO A 170 -1.92 12.98 13.94
C PRO A 170 -0.76 12.13 13.41
N LYS A 171 -0.48 11.01 14.07
CA LYS A 171 0.66 10.13 13.77
C LYS A 171 0.38 9.21 12.56
N MET A 172 0.28 9.81 11.38
CA MET A 172 -0.04 9.09 10.15
C MET A 172 1.11 8.23 9.63
N GLY A 173 2.34 8.48 10.08
CA GLY A 173 3.48 7.61 9.83
C GLY A 173 3.35 6.30 10.60
N THR A 174 3.11 6.39 11.91
CA THR A 174 2.87 5.22 12.78
C THR A 174 1.62 4.44 12.36
N TRP A 175 0.55 5.13 11.95
CA TRP A 175 -0.66 4.49 11.41
C TRP A 175 -0.32 3.55 10.24
N MET A 176 0.50 4.03 9.31
CA MET A 176 0.86 3.29 8.10
C MET A 176 1.96 2.25 8.33
N SER A 177 2.93 2.53 9.21
CA SER A 177 4.09 1.66 9.44
C SER A 177 3.84 0.55 10.45
N ASP A 178 2.81 0.69 11.30
CA ASP A 178 2.56 -0.20 12.41
C ASP A 178 1.10 -0.64 12.51
N ASP A 179 0.16 0.28 12.77
CA ASP A 179 -1.21 -0.10 13.14
C ASP A 179 -1.94 -0.83 12.01
N VAL A 180 -1.84 -0.35 10.77
CA VAL A 180 -2.46 -1.01 9.60
C VAL A 180 -1.82 -2.37 9.29
N PRO A 181 -0.47 -2.51 9.23
CA PRO A 181 0.17 -3.82 9.12
C PRO A 181 -0.19 -4.78 10.26
N ASP A 182 -0.29 -4.30 11.49
CA ASP A 182 -0.65 -5.15 12.63
C ASP A 182 -2.09 -5.64 12.55
N LEU A 183 -3.04 -4.78 12.15
CA LEU A 183 -4.41 -5.19 11.83
C LEU A 183 -4.42 -6.32 10.79
N ALA A 184 -3.64 -6.20 9.71
CA ALA A 184 -3.58 -7.22 8.68
C ALA A 184 -2.99 -8.54 9.22
N ARG A 185 -1.93 -8.49 10.02
CA ARG A 185 -1.32 -9.68 10.64
C ARG A 185 -2.22 -10.36 11.67
N GLU A 186 -3.07 -9.60 12.35
CA GLU A 186 -4.04 -10.14 13.30
C GLU A 186 -5.17 -10.92 12.62
N ASN A 187 -5.48 -10.57 11.36
CA ASN A 187 -6.68 -11.00 10.66
C ASN A 187 -6.42 -11.93 9.47
N PHE A 188 -5.21 -11.99 8.93
CA PHE A 188 -4.92 -12.76 7.72
C PHE A 188 -3.64 -13.59 7.85
N ARG A 189 -3.57 -14.69 7.08
CA ARG A 189 -2.33 -15.47 6.88
C ARG A 189 -1.34 -14.65 6.07
N THR A 190 -0.35 -14.07 6.74
CA THR A 190 0.62 -13.14 6.13
C THR A 190 2.04 -13.63 6.31
N TYR A 191 2.99 -13.11 5.53
CA TYR A 191 4.41 -13.37 5.76
C TYR A 191 4.95 -12.57 6.94
N LYS A 192 5.90 -13.14 7.67
CA LYS A 192 6.74 -12.40 8.63
C LYS A 192 7.82 -11.56 7.93
N ASP A 193 8.28 -12.01 6.78
CA ASP A 193 9.36 -11.43 6.00
C ASP A 193 8.91 -10.16 5.24
N PRO A 194 9.71 -9.07 5.20
CA PRO A 194 9.37 -7.84 4.49
C PRO A 194 9.10 -8.04 2.99
N ARG A 195 9.63 -9.10 2.36
CA ARG A 195 9.35 -9.46 0.95
C ARG A 195 7.90 -9.89 0.71
N GLY A 196 7.15 -10.20 1.77
CA GLY A 196 5.70 -10.42 1.68
C GLY A 196 4.87 -9.16 1.87
N TRP A 197 5.48 -7.99 2.03
CA TRP A 197 4.76 -6.72 2.28
C TRP A 197 5.15 -5.66 1.26
N GLY A 198 4.13 -5.06 0.65
CA GLY A 198 4.34 -3.93 -0.23
C GLY A 198 3.17 -2.97 -0.29
N PHE A 199 3.36 -1.92 -1.06
CA PHE A 199 2.38 -0.85 -1.27
C PHE A 199 1.97 -0.75 -2.73
N PHE A 200 0.74 -0.34 -2.96
CA PHE A 200 0.32 0.27 -4.21
C PHE A 200 -0.28 1.63 -3.87
N GLY A 201 -0.03 2.67 -4.64
CA GLY A 201 -0.71 3.92 -4.42
C GLY A 201 -0.61 4.88 -5.58
N SER A 202 -1.48 5.89 -5.56
CA SER A 202 -1.45 6.98 -6.54
C SER A 202 -1.17 8.33 -5.87
N SER A 203 -0.48 9.23 -6.57
CA SER A 203 -0.20 10.58 -6.10
C SER A 203 0.44 10.58 -4.70
N SER A 204 -0.15 11.26 -3.71
CA SER A 204 0.27 11.20 -2.29
C SER A 204 0.41 9.76 -1.77
N GLY A 205 -0.47 8.83 -2.14
CA GLY A 205 -0.35 7.42 -1.75
C GLY A 205 0.82 6.71 -2.41
N GLY A 206 1.17 7.09 -3.65
CA GLY A 206 2.37 6.61 -4.34
C GLY A 206 3.64 7.11 -3.62
N TYR A 207 3.65 8.38 -3.23
CA TYR A 207 4.72 8.95 -2.40
C TYR A 207 4.84 8.21 -1.06
N VAL A 208 3.72 8.01 -0.33
CA VAL A 208 3.73 7.31 0.97
C VAL A 208 4.22 5.87 0.82
N GLY A 209 3.76 5.13 -0.18
CA GLY A 209 4.22 3.76 -0.43
C GLY A 209 5.73 3.70 -0.71
N MET A 210 6.24 4.57 -1.59
CA MET A 210 7.67 4.67 -1.88
C MET A 210 8.48 5.02 -0.63
N LYS A 211 8.02 6.02 0.13
CA LYS A 211 8.65 6.46 1.38
C LYS A 211 8.68 5.35 2.42
N MET A 212 7.58 4.63 2.64
CA MET A 212 7.49 3.57 3.66
C MET A 212 8.51 2.45 3.42
N VAL A 213 8.70 2.07 2.17
CA VAL A 213 9.70 1.06 1.77
C VAL A 213 11.12 1.56 2.01
N LEU A 214 11.41 2.83 1.73
CA LEU A 214 12.73 3.43 1.95
C LEU A 214 13.01 3.69 3.45
N GLN A 215 11.99 4.06 4.22
CA GLN A 215 12.11 4.40 5.64
C GLN A 215 12.13 3.17 6.54
N TYR A 216 11.36 2.13 6.18
CA TYR A 216 11.21 0.89 6.94
C TYR A 216 11.52 -0.35 6.07
N PRO A 217 12.72 -0.47 5.48
CA PRO A 217 13.06 -1.57 4.57
C PRO A 217 13.10 -2.95 5.24
N GLY A 218 13.12 -3.00 6.58
CA GLY A 218 12.97 -4.23 7.36
C GLY A 218 11.52 -4.68 7.57
N ARG A 219 10.53 -3.85 7.19
CA ARG A 219 9.09 -4.13 7.31
C ARG A 219 8.41 -4.26 5.95
N PHE A 220 8.89 -3.54 4.95
CA PHE A 220 8.30 -3.48 3.61
C PHE A 220 9.37 -3.63 2.53
N GLY A 221 9.15 -4.53 1.58
CA GLY A 221 10.12 -4.84 0.52
C GLY A 221 9.81 -4.19 -0.83
N SER A 222 8.57 -3.76 -1.05
CA SER A 222 8.10 -3.42 -2.40
C SER A 222 7.08 -2.29 -2.45
N ALA A 223 7.12 -1.45 -3.49
CA ALA A 223 6.08 -0.45 -3.77
C ALA A 223 5.79 -0.33 -5.27
N ILE A 224 4.52 -0.14 -5.63
CA ILE A 224 4.05 0.33 -6.92
C ILE A 224 3.52 1.76 -6.73
N ALA A 225 4.26 2.75 -7.21
CA ALA A 225 3.97 4.16 -6.99
C ALA A 225 3.51 4.84 -8.30
N GLY A 226 2.21 5.13 -8.42
CA GLY A 226 1.65 5.87 -9.55
C GLY A 226 1.74 7.38 -9.33
N GLY A 227 2.45 8.10 -10.20
CA GLY A 227 2.67 9.55 -10.11
C GLY A 227 3.10 10.05 -8.73
N PRO A 228 4.11 9.46 -8.08
CA PRO A 228 4.52 9.93 -6.77
C PRO A 228 5.22 11.29 -6.86
N ASP A 229 5.05 12.12 -5.84
CA ASP A 229 6.03 13.16 -5.56
C ASP A 229 7.39 12.52 -5.19
N THR A 230 8.47 13.26 -5.41
CA THR A 230 9.83 12.81 -5.05
C THR A 230 10.40 13.55 -3.83
N GLU A 231 9.59 14.42 -3.23
CA GLU A 231 9.90 15.25 -2.07
C GLU A 231 8.67 15.34 -1.15
N PRO A 232 8.83 15.59 0.16
CA PRO A 232 7.71 15.82 1.06
C PRO A 232 7.03 17.16 0.76
N THR A 233 5.70 17.14 0.60
CA THR A 233 4.90 18.28 0.13
C THR A 233 3.83 18.73 1.13
N SER A 234 3.63 18.00 2.24
CA SER A 234 2.62 18.37 3.25
C SER A 234 2.79 19.82 3.75
N PRO A 235 1.71 20.60 3.85
CA PRO A 235 1.78 21.97 4.37
C PRO A 235 2.20 22.01 5.85
N PHE A 236 2.00 20.91 6.58
CA PHE A 236 2.36 20.81 7.99
C PHE A 236 3.86 20.73 8.24
N TRP A 237 4.69 20.63 7.20
CA TRP A 237 6.14 20.68 7.38
C TRP A 237 6.68 22.07 7.70
N ALA A 238 5.87 23.13 7.60
CA ALA A 238 6.28 24.47 7.96
C ALA A 238 6.82 24.52 9.41
N GLY A 239 8.10 24.88 9.58
CA GLY A 239 8.77 24.89 10.88
C GLY A 239 9.38 23.56 11.33
N HIS A 240 9.30 22.50 10.52
CA HIS A 240 9.75 21.13 10.83
C HIS A 240 10.74 20.60 9.80
N ASP A 241 11.71 21.42 9.35
CA ASP A 241 12.64 21.06 8.26
C ASP A 241 13.49 19.81 8.54
N LYS A 242 13.87 19.60 9.80
CA LYS A 242 14.66 18.42 10.20
C LYS A 242 13.84 17.15 10.03
N GLU A 243 12.61 17.15 10.52
CA GLU A 243 11.66 16.05 10.41
C GLU A 243 11.26 15.84 8.94
N ARG A 244 10.99 16.92 8.19
CA ARG A 244 10.72 16.88 6.76
C ARG A 244 11.83 16.17 6.00
N LYS A 245 13.09 16.55 6.23
CA LYS A 245 14.26 15.89 5.62
C LYS A 245 14.39 14.43 6.00
N ALA A 246 14.04 14.05 7.24
CA ALA A 246 14.03 12.64 7.67
C ALA A 246 12.95 11.80 6.98
N ASN A 247 11.96 12.45 6.35
CA ASN A 247 10.90 11.82 5.57
C ASN A 247 11.09 11.98 4.05
N ASP A 248 12.16 12.64 3.59
CA ASP A 248 12.47 12.86 2.19
C ASP A 248 12.95 11.56 1.49
N PRO A 249 12.30 11.12 0.39
CA PRO A 249 12.67 9.89 -0.31
C PRO A 249 14.12 9.87 -0.81
N GLY A 250 14.67 11.00 -1.25
CA GLY A 250 16.04 11.09 -1.72
C GLY A 250 17.06 10.93 -0.60
N TYR A 251 16.79 11.54 0.55
CA TYR A 251 17.57 11.36 1.77
C TYR A 251 17.52 9.91 2.27
N LEU A 252 16.32 9.32 2.33
CA LEU A 252 16.11 7.93 2.74
C LEU A 252 16.82 6.94 1.80
N ALA A 253 16.67 7.10 0.48
CA ALA A 253 17.36 6.28 -0.51
C ALA A 253 18.88 6.39 -0.39
N SER A 254 19.42 7.60 -0.22
CA SER A 254 20.86 7.81 -0.02
C SER A 254 21.38 7.07 1.21
N ARG A 255 20.64 7.12 2.32
CA ARG A 255 20.97 6.41 3.57
C ARG A 255 20.92 4.90 3.39
N LEU A 256 19.90 4.38 2.71
CA LEU A 256 19.75 2.95 2.47
C LEU A 256 20.88 2.42 1.57
N ILE A 257 21.22 3.16 0.51
CA ILE A 257 22.35 2.84 -0.39
C ILE A 257 23.67 2.82 0.40
N ALA A 258 23.93 3.85 1.21
CA ALA A 258 25.16 3.92 2.01
C ALA A 258 25.27 2.78 3.03
N LYS A 259 24.13 2.32 3.58
CA LYS A 259 24.08 1.18 4.51
C LYS A 259 24.24 -0.17 3.81
N GLY A 260 23.93 -0.27 2.51
CA GLY A 260 24.04 -1.49 1.72
C GLY A 260 22.85 -2.46 1.84
N GLY A 261 21.76 -2.09 2.52
CA GLY A 261 20.55 -2.90 2.59
C GLY A 261 19.66 -2.63 3.80
N PRO A 262 18.51 -3.34 3.92
CA PRO A 262 18.00 -4.42 3.05
C PRO A 262 17.60 -4.00 1.63
N LYS A 263 17.46 -4.97 0.71
CA LYS A 263 17.01 -4.70 -0.66
C LYS A 263 15.53 -4.33 -0.72
N VAL A 264 15.21 -3.32 -1.51
CA VAL A 264 13.85 -2.85 -1.77
C VAL A 264 13.58 -2.68 -3.27
N ASN A 265 12.33 -2.83 -3.68
CA ASN A 265 11.91 -2.81 -5.08
C ASN A 265 10.78 -1.79 -5.30
N ILE A 266 10.99 -0.78 -6.13
CA ILE A 266 10.02 0.30 -6.36
C ILE A 266 9.71 0.40 -7.84
N SER A 267 8.46 0.08 -8.22
CA SER A 267 7.95 0.29 -9.57
C SER A 267 7.19 1.62 -9.63
N ILE A 268 7.74 2.60 -10.34
CA ILE A 268 7.11 3.91 -10.52
C ILE A 268 6.33 3.92 -11.83
N MET A 269 5.09 4.40 -11.81
CA MET A 269 4.27 4.58 -13.01
C MET A 269 4.06 6.08 -13.26
N LEU A 270 4.18 6.52 -14.52
CA LEU A 270 3.98 7.90 -14.92
C LEU A 270 3.32 8.01 -16.29
N GLY A 271 2.28 8.82 -16.39
CA GLY A 271 1.68 9.25 -17.64
C GLY A 271 2.52 10.28 -18.40
N THR A 272 2.53 10.19 -19.74
CA THR A 272 3.29 11.14 -20.58
C THR A 272 2.72 12.56 -20.57
N LYS A 273 1.50 12.77 -20.05
CA LYS A 273 0.85 14.09 -19.91
C LYS A 273 0.92 14.65 -18.48
N GLU A 274 1.74 14.05 -17.61
CA GLU A 274 1.93 14.53 -16.24
C GLU A 274 3.05 15.56 -16.11
N SER A 275 2.81 16.58 -15.29
CA SER A 275 3.83 17.49 -14.77
C SER A 275 4.59 16.79 -13.63
N GLY A 276 5.88 16.49 -13.80
CA GLY A 276 6.68 15.75 -12.81
C GLY A 276 7.59 14.66 -13.40
N GLN A 277 7.47 14.38 -14.70
CA GLN A 277 8.29 13.38 -15.39
C GLN A 277 9.79 13.64 -15.26
N ALA A 278 10.24 14.88 -15.38
CA ALA A 278 11.66 15.23 -15.31
C ALA A 278 12.24 14.92 -13.91
N ALA A 279 11.57 15.35 -12.85
CA ALA A 279 11.97 15.10 -11.47
C ALA A 279 12.01 13.60 -11.17
N THR A 280 10.97 12.86 -11.55
CA THR A 280 10.90 11.42 -11.33
C THR A 280 11.96 10.64 -12.11
N LYS A 281 12.19 10.98 -13.39
CA LYS A 281 13.26 10.36 -14.20
C LYS A 281 14.63 10.63 -13.59
N ALA A 282 14.87 11.86 -13.11
CA ALA A 282 16.10 12.22 -12.43
C ALA A 282 16.28 11.45 -11.11
N PHE A 283 15.18 11.29 -10.34
CA PHE A 283 15.16 10.52 -9.10
C PHE A 283 15.54 9.06 -9.35
N VAL A 284 14.88 8.38 -10.30
CA VAL A 284 15.19 6.99 -10.67
C VAL A 284 16.65 6.88 -11.12
N LYS A 285 17.10 7.74 -12.04
CA LYS A 285 18.51 7.74 -12.52
C LYS A 285 19.52 7.88 -11.37
N LYS A 286 19.18 8.62 -10.32
CA LYS A 286 20.08 8.89 -9.20
C LYS A 286 20.12 7.75 -8.19
N TYR A 287 18.98 7.10 -7.92
CA TYR A 287 18.80 6.19 -6.79
C TYR A 287 18.55 4.72 -7.15
N ASP A 288 18.36 4.37 -8.42
CA ASP A 288 18.31 2.97 -8.88
C ASP A 288 19.70 2.32 -8.85
N LYS A 289 20.16 1.96 -7.64
CA LYS A 289 21.46 1.32 -7.41
C LYS A 289 21.55 0.65 -6.05
N GLY A 290 22.44 -0.34 -5.98
CA GLY A 290 22.73 -1.08 -4.75
C GLY A 290 21.45 -1.76 -4.21
N PRO A 291 21.07 -1.53 -2.94
CA PRO A 291 19.87 -2.14 -2.36
C PRO A 291 18.56 -1.52 -2.86
N VAL A 292 18.59 -0.39 -3.56
CA VAL A 292 17.39 0.28 -4.06
C VAL A 292 17.23 -0.05 -5.54
N ALA A 293 16.34 -0.97 -5.85
CA ALA A 293 16.00 -1.32 -7.23
C ALA A 293 14.74 -0.58 -7.66
N MET A 294 14.80 0.17 -8.74
CA MET A 294 13.68 0.92 -9.28
C MET A 294 13.37 0.50 -10.72
N ARG A 295 12.12 0.67 -11.14
CA ARG A 295 11.77 0.76 -12.56
C ARG A 295 10.84 1.92 -12.80
N LEU A 296 10.89 2.47 -14.00
CA LEU A 296 9.91 3.43 -14.49
C LEU A 296 9.05 2.78 -15.57
N HIS A 297 7.74 2.77 -15.38
CA HIS A 297 6.75 2.40 -16.37
C HIS A 297 6.05 3.66 -16.87
N VAL A 298 6.12 3.92 -18.17
CA VAL A 298 5.55 5.11 -18.79
C VAL A 298 4.23 4.77 -19.47
N ILE A 299 3.14 5.35 -18.99
CA ILE A 299 1.79 5.18 -19.53
C ILE A 299 1.63 6.16 -20.69
N GLN A 300 1.64 5.66 -21.92
CA GLN A 300 1.48 6.48 -23.12
C GLN A 300 0.12 7.17 -23.12
N ASN A 301 0.11 8.49 -23.37
CA ASN A 301 -1.07 9.36 -23.24
C ASN A 301 -1.69 9.43 -21.83
N GLY A 302 -1.05 8.80 -20.84
CA GLY A 302 -1.49 8.79 -19.45
C GLY A 302 -1.46 10.19 -18.83
N ARG A 303 -2.42 10.46 -17.97
CA ARG A 303 -2.54 11.64 -17.13
C ARG A 303 -2.38 11.23 -15.66
N HIS A 304 -2.36 12.22 -14.77
CA HIS A 304 -2.30 11.98 -13.33
C HIS A 304 -3.64 11.43 -12.82
N SER A 305 -3.83 10.10 -12.90
CA SER A 305 -5.13 9.45 -12.70
C SER A 305 -5.00 8.12 -11.97
N GLY A 306 -5.60 8.02 -10.78
CA GLY A 306 -5.72 6.77 -10.01
C GLY A 306 -6.27 5.62 -10.85
N ARG A 307 -7.31 5.89 -11.66
CA ARG A 307 -7.89 4.90 -12.56
C ARG A 307 -6.90 4.36 -13.57
N GLN A 308 -6.17 5.23 -14.27
CA GLN A 308 -5.19 4.80 -15.26
C GLN A 308 -4.03 4.03 -14.62
N TYR A 309 -3.61 4.41 -13.41
CA TYR A 309 -2.61 3.64 -12.68
C TYR A 309 -3.07 2.23 -12.33
N ALA A 310 -4.33 2.05 -11.92
CA ALA A 310 -4.90 0.72 -11.65
C ALA A 310 -5.05 -0.11 -12.93
N GLU A 311 -5.60 0.48 -14.00
CA GLU A 311 -5.74 -0.17 -15.30
C GLU A 311 -4.37 -0.61 -15.86
N SER A 312 -3.30 0.16 -15.65
CA SER A 312 -1.94 -0.17 -16.11
C SER A 312 -1.14 -1.08 -15.18
N LEU A 313 -1.72 -1.58 -14.07
CA LEU A 313 -1.01 -2.53 -13.20
C LEU A 313 -0.60 -3.80 -13.95
N THR A 314 -1.47 -4.29 -14.83
CA THR A 314 -1.28 -5.50 -15.63
C THR A 314 -0.33 -5.32 -16.82
N ASP A 315 0.07 -4.09 -17.13
CA ASP A 315 1.05 -3.76 -18.20
C ASP A 315 2.51 -3.95 -17.73
N GLY A 316 2.70 -4.81 -16.73
CA GLY A 316 4.00 -5.23 -16.21
C GLY A 316 4.41 -4.67 -14.84
N PRO A 317 3.96 -3.50 -14.32
CA PRO A 317 4.33 -3.05 -12.97
C PRO A 317 4.02 -4.09 -11.89
N LEU A 318 2.82 -4.67 -11.90
CA LEU A 318 2.39 -5.69 -10.94
C LEU A 318 3.21 -6.97 -11.07
N GLU A 319 3.48 -7.42 -12.30
CA GLU A 319 4.26 -8.62 -12.57
C GLU A 319 5.70 -8.49 -12.05
N TRP A 320 6.33 -7.33 -12.24
CA TRP A 320 7.71 -7.10 -11.80
C TRP A 320 7.85 -7.08 -10.30
N ILE A 321 6.88 -6.50 -9.59
CA ILE A 321 6.83 -6.56 -8.13
C ILE A 321 6.52 -7.99 -7.66
N SER A 322 5.58 -8.67 -8.32
CA SER A 322 5.20 -10.05 -8.01
C SER A 322 6.38 -11.02 -8.09
N LYS A 323 7.22 -10.90 -9.12
CA LYS A 323 8.48 -11.66 -9.27
C LYS A 323 9.54 -11.41 -8.19
N ARG A 324 9.34 -10.42 -7.33
CA ARG A 324 10.27 -9.99 -6.26
C ARG A 324 9.67 -10.12 -4.86
N MET A 325 8.42 -10.56 -4.76
CA MET A 325 7.71 -10.80 -3.51
C MET A 325 7.52 -12.31 -3.28
N LEU A 326 7.13 -12.67 -2.06
CA LEU A 326 6.89 -14.07 -1.69
C LEU A 326 5.49 -14.52 -2.17
N ALA A 327 5.45 -15.59 -2.96
CA ALA A 327 4.23 -16.21 -3.45
C ALA A 327 3.73 -17.29 -2.48
N PRO A 328 2.41 -17.46 -2.28
CA PRO A 328 1.89 -18.55 -1.48
C PRO A 328 2.41 -19.90 -1.95
N GLU A 329 2.84 -20.74 -1.02
CA GLU A 329 3.36 -22.07 -1.29
C GLU A 329 2.23 -23.09 -1.10
N PRO A 330 1.89 -23.92 -2.10
CA PRO A 330 0.89 -24.97 -1.92
C PRO A 330 1.26 -25.92 -0.77
N SER A 331 0.27 -26.33 0.00
CA SER A 331 0.38 -27.40 0.99
C SER A 331 0.64 -28.71 0.26
N GLU A 332 1.56 -29.51 0.79
CA GLU A 332 1.75 -30.91 0.41
C GLU A 332 0.50 -31.75 0.73
#